data_AF-A0A949NBD5-F1
#
_entry.id   AF-A0A949NBD5-F1
#
_cell.length_a   1.000
_cell.length_b   1.000
_cell.length_c   1.000
_cell.angle_alpha   90.00
_cell.angle_beta   90.00
_cell.angle_gamma   90.00
#
_symmetry.space_group_name_H-M   'P 1'
#
loop_
_entity.id
_entity.type
_entity.pdbx_description
1 polymer ?
#
loop_
_entity_poly.entity_id
_entity_poly.type
_entity_poly.pdbx_seq_one_letter_code
_entity_poly.pdbx_strand_id
1 'polypeptide(L)'
;MNMEQKTAWFILILFPIVCIGFFVLSSFYGWRVGCAAFGLFGLIGLTPFIFRRRIDPPRVASDERDRQINRKAFVAGGLASYLGFVIGLMCIWAVNMIAGNNMMTIDIIPLIVFCGWMIFFVVRSGVLLFLYSRGTGYEE
;
A
#
# COMPACT_ATOMS: atom_id res chain seq x y z
N MET A 1 -0.07 18.68 -10.77
CA MET A 1 0.06 17.42 -10.02
C MET A 1 1.12 16.54 -10.68
N ASN A 2 2.21 16.28 -9.96
CA ASN A 2 3.33 15.47 -10.41
C ASN A 2 2.88 14.00 -10.64
N MET A 3 3.61 13.23 -11.45
CA MET A 3 3.28 11.83 -11.74
C MET A 3 3.19 10.98 -10.46
N GLU A 4 4.15 11.18 -9.54
CA GLU A 4 4.20 10.52 -8.24
C GLU A 4 2.96 10.80 -7.39
N GLN A 5 2.46 12.05 -7.39
CA GLN A 5 1.23 12.42 -6.68
C GLN A 5 0.00 11.74 -7.28
N LYS A 6 -0.08 11.61 -8.62
CA LYS A 6 -1.18 10.89 -9.30
C LYS A 6 -1.22 9.43 -8.92
N THR A 7 -0.06 8.77 -8.93
CA THR A 7 0.06 7.38 -8.50
C THR A 7 -0.31 7.21 -7.02
N ALA A 8 0.14 8.12 -6.15
CA ALA A 8 -0.20 8.07 -4.73
C ALA A 8 -1.71 8.25 -4.48
N TRP A 9 -2.36 9.19 -5.15
CA TRP A 9 -3.82 9.35 -5.08
C TRP A 9 -4.57 8.12 -5.59
N PHE A 10 -4.12 7.54 -6.71
CA PHE A 10 -4.70 6.32 -7.25
C PHE A 10 -4.67 5.18 -6.22
N ILE A 11 -3.53 4.98 -5.55
CA ILE A 11 -3.38 3.94 -4.51
C ILE A 11 -4.31 4.21 -3.31
N LEU A 12 -4.39 5.46 -2.85
CA LEU A 12 -5.25 5.82 -1.72
C LEU A 12 -6.74 5.68 -2.01
N ILE A 13 -7.18 5.85 -3.25
CA ILE A 13 -8.57 5.63 -3.68
C ILE A 13 -8.82 4.14 -3.93
N LEU A 14 -7.86 3.44 -4.52
CA LEU A 14 -7.98 2.02 -4.81
C LEU A 14 -8.08 1.19 -3.52
N PHE A 15 -7.30 1.52 -2.49
CA PHE A 15 -7.32 0.79 -1.21
C PHE A 15 -8.71 0.64 -0.57
N PRO A 16 -9.47 1.72 -0.30
CA PRO A 16 -10.80 1.60 0.29
C PRO A 16 -11.78 0.87 -0.64
N ILE A 17 -11.67 1.03 -1.97
CA ILE A 17 -12.50 0.28 -2.92
C ILE A 17 -12.26 -1.22 -2.77
N VAL A 18 -10.99 -1.64 -2.65
CA VAL A 18 -10.66 -3.05 -2.44
C VAL A 18 -11.14 -3.55 -1.08
N CYS A 19 -10.98 -2.76 -0.01
CA CYS A 19 -11.52 -3.13 1.30
C CYS A 19 -13.03 -3.31 1.28
N ILE A 20 -13.77 -2.38 0.65
CA ILE A 20 -15.22 -2.48 0.49
C ILE A 20 -15.57 -3.72 -0.33
N GLY A 21 -14.89 -3.95 -1.45
CA GLY A 21 -15.08 -5.14 -2.28
C GLY A 21 -14.85 -6.43 -1.50
N PHE A 22 -13.81 -6.49 -0.67
CA PHE A 22 -13.53 -7.63 0.21
C PHE A 22 -14.67 -7.87 1.20
N PHE A 23 -15.13 -6.84 1.91
CA PHE A 23 -16.22 -6.98 2.90
C PHE A 23 -17.54 -7.39 2.24
N VAL A 24 -17.89 -6.78 1.11
CA VAL A 24 -19.11 -7.12 0.37
C VAL A 24 -19.04 -8.57 -0.12
N LEU A 25 -17.99 -8.95 -0.86
CA LEU A 25 -17.85 -10.31 -1.37
C LEU A 25 -17.76 -11.35 -0.25
N SER A 26 -17.06 -11.04 0.84
CA SER A 26 -16.95 -11.92 2.00
C SER A 26 -18.30 -12.13 2.69
N SER A 27 -19.18 -11.11 2.72
CA SER A 27 -20.50 -11.20 3.35
C SER A 27 -21.48 -12.06 2.53
N PHE A 28 -21.36 -12.08 1.21
CA PHE A 28 -22.28 -12.83 0.34
C PHE A 28 -21.77 -14.22 -0.07
N TYR A 29 -20.46 -14.36 -0.30
CA TYR A 29 -19.86 -15.56 -0.91
C TYR A 29 -18.76 -16.21 -0.05
N GLY A 30 -18.47 -15.66 1.12
CA GLY A 30 -17.46 -16.15 2.06
C GLY A 30 -16.05 -15.60 1.80
N TRP A 31 -15.17 -15.77 2.80
CA TRP A 31 -13.88 -15.07 2.87
C TRP A 31 -12.92 -15.39 1.70
N ARG A 32 -12.95 -16.65 1.20
CA ARG A 32 -12.10 -17.08 0.09
C ARG A 32 -12.42 -16.32 -1.21
N VAL A 33 -13.69 -16.08 -1.49
CA VAL A 33 -14.14 -15.29 -2.64
C VAL A 33 -13.86 -13.81 -2.39
N GLY A 34 -14.00 -13.35 -1.15
CA GLY A 34 -13.58 -12.01 -0.71
C GLY A 34 -12.14 -11.70 -1.10
N CYS A 35 -11.22 -12.66 -0.99
CA CYS A 35 -9.82 -12.48 -1.37
C CYS A 35 -9.62 -12.12 -2.86
N ALA A 36 -10.58 -12.43 -3.74
CA ALA A 36 -10.50 -12.04 -5.15
C ALA A 36 -10.50 -10.51 -5.33
N ALA A 37 -11.11 -9.74 -4.42
CA ALA A 37 -11.08 -8.28 -4.44
C ALA A 37 -9.64 -7.74 -4.39
N PHE A 38 -8.72 -8.45 -3.71
CA PHE A 38 -7.32 -8.06 -3.66
C PHE A 38 -6.61 -8.17 -5.01
N GLY A 39 -7.15 -8.91 -5.98
CA GLY A 39 -6.62 -8.91 -7.35
C GLY A 39 -6.61 -7.52 -7.99
N LEU A 40 -7.50 -6.62 -7.57
CA LEU A 40 -7.52 -5.23 -8.03
C LEU A 40 -6.26 -4.45 -7.63
N PHE A 41 -5.55 -4.84 -6.58
CA PHE A 41 -4.24 -4.25 -6.26
C PHE A 41 -3.19 -4.52 -7.33
N GLY A 42 -3.36 -5.56 -8.15
CA GLY A 42 -2.51 -5.79 -9.33
C GLY A 42 -2.50 -4.62 -10.31
N LEU A 43 -3.57 -3.80 -10.33
CA LEU A 43 -3.64 -2.59 -11.15
C LEU A 43 -2.60 -1.53 -10.76
N ILE A 44 -2.06 -1.58 -9.53
CA ILE A 44 -0.93 -0.72 -9.14
C ILE A 44 0.27 -0.98 -10.05
N GLY A 45 0.54 -2.24 -10.42
CA GLY A 45 1.63 -2.59 -11.34
C GLY A 45 1.45 -2.03 -12.75
N LEU A 46 0.22 -1.66 -13.14
CA LEU A 46 -0.10 -1.05 -14.43
C LEU A 46 -0.02 0.48 -14.42
N THR A 47 0.16 1.11 -13.25
CA THR A 47 0.30 2.57 -13.14
C THR A 47 1.38 3.18 -14.06
N PRO A 48 2.58 2.60 -14.26
CA PRO A 48 3.56 3.19 -15.18
C PRO A 48 3.12 3.11 -16.65
N PHE A 49 2.19 2.21 -17.02
CA PHE A 49 1.61 2.17 -18.37
C PHE A 49 0.44 3.15 -18.52
N ILE A 50 -0.41 3.27 -17.50
CA ILE A 50 -1.57 4.16 -17.50
C ILE A 50 -1.15 5.64 -17.49
N PHE A 51 -0.12 5.98 -16.71
CA PHE A 51 0.29 7.37 -16.51
C PHE A 51 1.50 7.79 -17.35
N ARG A 52 2.09 6.89 -18.17
CA ARG A 52 3.18 7.25 -19.09
C ARG A 52 2.69 8.31 -20.07
N ARG A 53 3.10 9.56 -19.87
CA ARG A 53 2.90 10.60 -20.88
C ARG A 53 3.80 10.29 -22.08
N ARG A 54 3.27 10.52 -23.29
CA ARG A 54 4.09 10.65 -24.50
C ARG A 54 5.23 11.62 -24.20
N ILE A 55 6.43 11.19 -24.57
CA ILE A 55 7.70 11.85 -24.33
C ILE A 55 7.64 13.21 -25.05
N ASP A 56 7.43 14.28 -24.30
CA ASP A 56 7.70 15.66 -24.71
C ASP A 56 8.82 16.21 -23.80
N PRO A 57 9.66 17.14 -24.30
CA PRO A 57 11.12 17.20 -24.12
C PRO A 57 11.56 17.57 -22.69
N PRO A 58 12.88 17.49 -22.35
CA PRO A 58 13.38 17.08 -21.05
C PRO A 58 13.11 18.15 -19.99
N ARG A 59 11.91 18.12 -19.42
CA ARG A 59 11.64 18.71 -18.12
C ARG A 59 12.46 17.90 -17.13
N VAL A 60 13.46 18.53 -16.53
CA VAL A 60 14.38 18.00 -15.52
C VAL A 60 13.72 16.85 -14.74
N ALA A 61 14.14 15.62 -15.03
CA ALA A 61 13.35 14.40 -14.86
C ALA A 61 13.14 13.95 -13.40
N SER A 62 13.79 14.61 -12.44
CA SER A 62 13.57 14.47 -11.02
C SER A 62 14.40 15.56 -10.37
N ASP A 63 13.76 16.49 -9.67
CA ASP A 63 14.49 17.41 -8.82
C ASP A 63 15.08 16.64 -7.62
N GLU A 64 16.21 17.07 -7.04
CA GLU A 64 16.82 16.38 -5.89
C GLU A 64 15.84 16.26 -4.73
N ARG A 65 14.95 17.25 -4.62
CA ARG A 65 13.83 17.30 -3.67
C ARG A 65 12.87 16.12 -3.82
N ASP A 66 12.46 15.79 -5.04
CA ASP A 66 11.53 14.69 -5.31
C ASP A 66 12.14 13.34 -4.88
N ARG A 67 13.45 13.18 -5.10
CA ARG A 67 14.20 12.00 -4.66
C ARG A 67 14.25 11.89 -3.14
N GLN A 68 14.46 12.99 -2.43
CA GLN A 68 14.44 13.01 -0.97
C GLN A 68 13.05 12.70 -0.40
N ILE A 69 11.99 13.26 -0.98
CA ILE A 69 10.59 12.98 -0.58
C ILE A 69 10.28 11.50 -0.77
N ASN A 70 10.60 10.95 -1.94
CA ASN A 70 10.39 9.54 -2.23
C ASN A 70 11.14 8.63 -1.25
N ARG A 71 12.39 8.96 -0.93
CA ARG A 71 13.19 8.18 0.04
C ARG A 71 12.56 8.20 1.44
N LYS A 72 12.12 9.36 1.92
CA LYS A 72 11.43 9.48 3.23
C LYS A 72 10.13 8.69 3.25
N ALA A 73 9.31 8.80 2.20
CA ALA A 73 8.07 8.05 2.08
C ALA A 73 8.29 6.53 2.00
N PHE A 74 9.35 6.10 1.30
CA PHE A 74 9.74 4.69 1.22
C PHE A 74 10.14 4.13 2.57
N VAL A 75 10.97 4.85 3.34
CA VAL A 75 11.38 4.44 4.69
C VAL A 75 10.18 4.36 5.62
N ALA A 76 9.29 5.34 5.59
CA ALA A 76 8.08 5.35 6.40
C ALA A 76 7.15 4.17 6.07
N GLY A 77 6.93 3.90 4.78
CA GLY A 77 6.15 2.74 4.33
C GLY A 77 6.81 1.42 4.74
N GLY A 78 8.13 1.30 4.61
CA GLY A 78 8.89 0.11 4.98
C GLY A 78 8.81 -0.18 6.48
N LEU A 79 8.98 0.84 7.31
CA LEU A 79 8.85 0.71 8.76
C LEU A 79 7.43 0.29 9.17
N ALA A 80 6.41 0.93 8.60
CA ALA A 80 5.01 0.59 8.89
C ALA A 80 4.67 -0.84 8.46
N SER A 81 5.14 -1.27 7.30
CA SER A 81 5.00 -2.65 6.80
C SER A 81 5.67 -3.66 7.72
N TYR A 82 6.90 -3.39 8.14
CA TYR A 82 7.63 -4.24 9.07
C TYR A 82 6.94 -4.36 10.42
N LEU A 83 6.50 -3.24 11.01
CA LEU A 83 5.74 -3.25 12.27
C LEU A 83 4.43 -4.03 12.11
N GLY A 84 3.69 -3.82 11.01
CA GLY A 84 2.48 -4.57 10.71
C GLY A 84 2.72 -6.07 10.59
N PHE A 85 3.83 -6.47 9.97
CA PHE A 85 4.22 -7.88 9.87
C PHE A 85 4.53 -8.50 11.24
N VAL A 86 5.35 -7.84 12.06
CA VAL A 86 5.71 -8.32 13.41
C VAL A 86 4.48 -8.41 14.30
N ILE A 87 3.65 -7.35 14.32
CA ILE A 87 2.40 -7.33 15.09
C ILE A 87 1.46 -8.42 14.61
N GLY A 88 1.28 -8.58 13.29
CA GLY A 88 0.42 -9.61 12.71
C GLY A 88 0.83 -11.03 13.14
N LEU A 89 2.12 -11.35 13.08
CA LEU A 89 2.64 -12.64 13.54
C LEU A 89 2.40 -12.85 15.04
N MET A 90 2.72 -11.85 15.87
CA MET A 90 2.56 -11.94 17.32
C MET A 90 1.10 -12.05 17.74
N CYS A 91 0.19 -11.34 17.07
CA CYS A 91 -1.25 -11.45 17.29
C CYS A 91 -1.76 -12.87 17.00
N ILE A 92 -1.41 -13.44 15.86
CA ILE A 92 -1.88 -14.78 15.49
C ILE A 92 -1.27 -15.84 16.40
N TRP A 93 0.01 -15.72 16.73
CA TRP A 93 0.66 -16.59 17.70
C TRP A 93 -0.03 -16.53 19.06
N ALA A 94 -0.29 -15.34 19.59
CA ALA A 94 -0.95 -15.16 20.88
C ALA A 94 -2.37 -15.74 20.90
N VAL A 95 -3.16 -15.52 19.83
CA VAL A 95 -4.52 -16.08 19.71
C VAL A 95 -4.48 -17.61 19.68
N ASN A 96 -3.56 -18.22 18.94
CA ASN A 96 -3.44 -19.68 18.88
C ASN A 96 -2.96 -20.27 20.21
N MET A 97 -2.03 -19.58 20.89
CA MET A 97 -1.55 -19.97 22.22
C MET A 97 -2.70 -19.97 23.24
N ILE A 98 -3.54 -18.93 23.26
CA ILE A 98 -4.70 -18.85 24.15
C ILE A 98 -5.74 -19.94 23.82
N ALA A 99 -5.89 -20.29 22.55
CA ALA A 99 -6.77 -21.37 22.10
C ALA A 99 -6.21 -22.78 22.36
N GLY A 100 -4.97 -22.92 22.84
CA GLY A 100 -4.30 -24.21 23.04
C GLY A 100 -3.88 -24.91 21.74
N ASN A 101 -3.88 -24.20 20.61
CA ASN A 101 -3.50 -24.74 19.31
C ASN A 101 -2.00 -24.52 19.06
N ASN A 102 -1.25 -25.61 18.93
CA ASN A 102 0.20 -25.57 18.64
C ASN A 102 0.50 -25.61 17.13
N MET A 103 -0.52 -25.63 16.28
CA MET A 103 -0.38 -25.74 14.82
C MET A 103 -0.92 -24.48 14.15
N MET A 104 -0.11 -23.89 13.27
CA MET A 104 -0.50 -22.75 12.44
C MET A 104 -0.58 -23.19 10.98
N THR A 105 -1.67 -22.85 10.31
CA THR A 105 -1.82 -23.11 8.87
C THR A 105 -0.80 -22.30 8.09
N ILE A 106 -0.10 -22.95 7.15
CA ILE A 106 0.97 -22.35 6.35
C ILE A 106 0.46 -21.16 5.51
N ASP A 107 -0.82 -21.19 5.08
CA ASP A 107 -1.46 -20.15 4.27
C ASP A 107 -1.52 -18.77 4.95
N ILE A 108 -1.37 -18.72 6.27
CA ILE A 108 -1.42 -17.48 7.04
C ILE A 108 -0.19 -16.60 6.78
N ILE A 109 0.99 -17.19 6.59
CA ILE A 109 2.23 -16.41 6.39
C ILE A 109 2.16 -15.57 5.10
N PRO A 110 1.81 -16.15 3.92
CA PRO A 110 1.58 -15.36 2.71
C PRO A 110 0.55 -14.25 2.90
N LEU A 111 -0.52 -14.49 3.66
CA LEU A 111 -1.55 -13.50 3.93
C LEU A 111 -1.00 -12.30 4.72
N ILE A 112 -0.21 -12.54 5.77
CA ILE A 112 0.41 -11.47 6.55
C ILE A 112 1.39 -10.67 5.69
N VAL A 113 2.21 -11.34 4.88
CA VAL A 113 3.15 -10.69 3.96
C VAL A 113 2.39 -9.81 2.97
N PHE A 114 1.27 -10.30 2.44
CA PHE A 114 0.40 -9.54 1.55
C PHE A 114 -0.21 -8.31 2.23
N CYS A 115 -0.70 -8.44 3.47
CA CYS A 115 -1.16 -7.30 4.26
C CYS A 115 -0.03 -6.29 4.51
N GLY A 116 1.17 -6.75 4.83
CA GLY A 116 2.36 -5.90 4.98
C GLY A 116 2.67 -5.12 3.70
N TRP A 117 2.57 -5.77 2.54
CA TRP A 117 2.71 -5.13 1.24
C TRP A 117 1.65 -4.05 1.01
N MET A 118 0.39 -4.30 1.37
CA MET A 118 -0.67 -3.27 1.29
C MET A 118 -0.39 -2.07 2.20
N ILE A 119 0.01 -2.31 3.45
CA ILE A 119 0.38 -1.26 4.42
C ILE A 119 1.51 -0.40 3.85
N PHE A 120 2.54 -1.04 3.28
CA PHE A 120 3.67 -0.34 2.65
C PHE A 120 3.19 0.69 1.62
N PHE A 121 2.34 0.27 0.66
CA PHE A 121 1.89 1.14 -0.41
C PHE A 121 0.99 2.28 0.10
N VAL A 122 0.05 2.00 1.00
CA VAL A 122 -0.84 3.02 1.56
C VAL A 122 -0.06 4.07 2.35
N VAL A 123 0.80 3.63 3.27
CA VAL A 123 1.57 4.55 4.12
C VAL A 123 2.54 5.34 3.27
N ARG A 124 3.24 4.70 2.32
CA ARG A 124 4.12 5.41 1.38
C ARG A 124 3.35 6.47 0.60
N SER A 125 2.18 6.14 0.04
CA SER A 125 1.35 7.08 -0.71
C SER A 125 0.84 8.25 0.14
N GLY A 126 0.38 7.98 1.37
CA GLY A 126 -0.05 9.00 2.31
C GLY A 126 1.08 9.95 2.72
N VAL A 127 2.24 9.41 3.10
CA VAL A 127 3.42 10.20 3.48
C VAL A 127 3.94 11.02 2.30
N LEU A 128 3.94 10.45 1.09
CA LEU A 128 4.33 11.16 -0.12
C LEU A 128 3.45 12.40 -0.34
N LEU A 129 2.13 12.25 -0.31
CA LEU A 129 1.21 13.38 -0.46
C LEU A 129 1.35 14.42 0.65
N PHE A 130 1.53 13.97 1.89
CA PHE A 130 1.74 14.85 3.05
C PHE A 130 3.03 15.67 2.93
N LEU A 131 4.14 15.06 2.49
CA LEU A 131 5.40 15.77 2.29
C LEU A 131 5.33 16.74 1.12
N TYR A 132 4.61 16.39 0.04
CA TYR A 132 4.37 17.32 -1.06
C TYR A 132 3.49 18.50 -0.64
N SER A 133 2.44 18.30 0.15
CA SER A 133 1.54 19.39 0.58
C SER A 133 2.23 20.38 1.51
N ARG A 134 3.12 19.91 2.39
CA ARG A 134 3.94 20.79 3.25
C ARG A 134 5.07 21.47 2.48
N GLY A 135 5.53 20.87 1.39
CA GLY A 135 6.58 21.43 0.55
C GLY A 135 6.11 22.62 -0.31
N THR A 136 4.85 22.64 -0.70
CA THR A 136 4.25 23.73 -1.50
C THR A 136 4.02 25.04 -0.72
N GLY A 137 4.23 25.06 0.61
CA GLY A 137 4.01 26.26 1.44
C GLY A 137 5.12 27.31 1.44
N TYR A 138 6.10 27.24 0.52
CA TYR A 138 7.20 28.21 0.40
C TYR A 138 7.27 28.85 -1.01
N GLU A 139 6.17 28.82 -1.76
CA GLU A 139 6.02 29.51 -3.05
C GLU A 139 4.83 30.50 -3.00
N GLU A 140 4.80 31.34 -1.96
CA GLU A 140 4.10 32.65 -2.01
C GLU A 140 5.13 33.78 -1.94
#